data_AF-A0A2H0FQ45-F1
#
_entry.id   AF-A0A2H0FQ45-F1
#
_cell.length_a   1.000
_cell.length_b   1.000
_cell.length_c   1.000
_cell.angle_alpha   90.00
_cell.angle_beta   90.00
_cell.angle_gamma   90.00
#
_symmetry.space_group_name_H-M   'P 1'
#
loop_
_entity.id
_entity.type
_entity.pdbx_description
1 polymer ?
#
loop_
_entity_poly.entity_id
_entity_poly.type
_entity_poly.pdbx_seq_one_letter_code
_entity_poly.pdbx_strand_id
1 'polypeptide(L)'
;MFNKKGNNMKYSKSIIGIAILFLVVSCAVGPLISSGEIFKNLTQITDGDGTNYDPVISPDGKMILFVSERDGNSNIYLKTDINSKSVIKRTEHLASELSPSFSNDGEKFCFASNTNGNYDIFYMNTKTGFAKTQITSSQNDELFPCWSPVEDVILYSQFAMGEWYIWSKNLLNGQNTQICKGVLAKYSNDGKSFYYRKHDKNKYYQLWKINIDGNSDTQLTSGEDWGVGSYAIAPIGDKVIFSTTNLNLSIMNQI
;
A
#
# COMPACT_ATOMS: atom_id res chain seq x y z
N MET A 1 23.53 -30.78 -19.02
CA MET A 1 22.35 -30.84 -18.12
C MET A 1 22.39 -29.61 -17.23
N PHE A 2 21.52 -28.63 -17.47
CA PHE A 2 21.55 -27.33 -16.80
C PHE A 2 20.99 -27.43 -15.38
N ASN A 3 21.81 -27.01 -14.42
CA ASN A 3 21.51 -26.94 -13.01
C ASN A 3 20.94 -25.54 -12.72
N LYS A 4 19.61 -25.40 -12.61
CA LYS A 4 18.97 -24.15 -12.17
C LYS A 4 19.01 -24.11 -10.63
N LYS A 5 20.01 -23.44 -10.07
CA LYS A 5 19.94 -22.94 -8.68
C LYS A 5 18.90 -21.82 -8.64
N GLY A 6 17.71 -22.13 -8.11
CA GLY A 6 16.74 -21.13 -7.72
C GLY A 6 17.30 -20.31 -6.55
N ASN A 7 17.73 -19.09 -6.82
CA ASN A 7 17.93 -18.09 -5.78
C ASN A 7 16.54 -17.68 -5.29
N ASN A 8 16.00 -18.41 -4.32
CA ASN A 8 14.94 -17.90 -3.46
C ASN A 8 15.52 -16.69 -2.72
N MET A 9 15.28 -15.49 -3.23
CA MET A 9 15.49 -14.27 -2.45
C MET A 9 14.56 -14.35 -1.24
N LYS A 10 15.14 -14.76 -0.11
CA LYS A 10 14.54 -14.57 1.20
C LYS A 10 14.48 -13.05 1.41
N TYR A 11 13.31 -12.47 1.20
CA TYR A 11 12.98 -11.17 1.75
C TYR A 11 13.45 -11.16 3.21
N SER A 12 14.40 -10.28 3.52
CA SER A 12 14.93 -10.19 4.87
C SER A 12 13.76 -9.98 5.82
N LYS A 13 13.66 -10.81 6.86
CA LYS A 13 12.65 -10.78 7.93
C LYS A 13 12.69 -9.49 8.79
N SER A 14 13.18 -8.39 8.23
CA SER A 14 13.40 -7.09 8.86
C SER A 14 12.56 -5.97 8.23
N ILE A 15 11.63 -6.29 7.33
CA ILE A 15 10.43 -5.46 7.12
C ILE A 15 9.30 -6.16 7.88
N ILE A 16 9.44 -6.23 9.20
CA ILE A 16 8.33 -6.62 10.07
C ILE A 16 7.25 -5.58 9.82
N GLY A 17 6.07 -6.04 9.41
CA GLY A 17 4.89 -5.21 9.22
C GLY A 17 4.79 -4.23 10.36
N ILE A 18 5.00 -2.96 10.06
CA ILE A 18 4.78 -1.88 11.01
C ILE A 18 3.27 -1.88 11.24
N ALA A 19 2.85 -2.17 12.46
CA ALA A 19 1.48 -1.95 12.89
C ALA A 19 1.15 -0.47 12.63
N ILE A 20 0.35 -0.20 11.59
CA ILE A 20 -0.06 1.15 11.26
C ILE A 20 -1.16 1.54 12.25
N LEU A 21 -0.84 2.57 13.04
CA LEU A 21 -1.80 3.34 13.82
C LEU A 21 -2.68 4.15 12.84
N PHE A 22 -3.96 3.80 12.71
CA PHE A 22 -4.90 4.61 11.91
C PHE A 22 -5.53 5.70 12.75
N LEU A 23 -5.45 6.93 12.26
CA LEU A 23 -6.21 8.06 12.76
C LEU A 23 -7.45 8.28 11.88
N VAL A 24 -8.63 8.26 12.49
CA VAL A 24 -9.81 8.91 11.93
C VAL A 24 -9.73 10.38 12.33
N VAL A 25 -9.31 11.27 11.42
CA VAL A 25 -9.43 12.71 11.64
C VAL A 25 -10.85 13.12 11.25
N SER A 26 -11.72 13.30 12.24
CA SER A 26 -12.92 14.13 12.05
C SER A 26 -12.45 15.57 11.84
N CYS A 27 -12.66 16.12 10.65
CA CYS A 27 -12.39 17.53 10.37
C CYS A 27 -13.33 18.41 11.23
N ALA A 28 -12.87 18.81 12.40
CA ALA A 28 -13.37 19.98 13.11
C ALA A 28 -12.22 20.98 13.17
N VAL A 29 -12.49 22.20 12.71
CA VAL A 29 -11.54 23.30 12.61
C VAL A 29 -10.97 23.60 14.02
N GLY A 30 -9.70 23.26 14.27
CA GLY A 30 -9.02 23.37 15.57
C GLY A 30 -7.50 23.14 15.42
N PRO A 31 -6.67 23.62 16.36
CA PRO A 31 -5.27 23.99 16.11
C PRO A 31 -4.36 22.78 15.85
N LEU A 32 -3.24 23.09 15.18
CA LEU A 32 -2.16 22.20 14.76
C LEU A 32 -1.77 21.16 15.82
N ILE A 33 -1.85 19.88 15.46
CA ILE A 33 -1.32 18.76 16.26
C ILE A 33 0.20 18.72 16.06
N SER A 34 0.97 19.12 17.07
CA SER A 34 2.43 18.97 17.08
C SER A 34 2.84 17.52 17.38
N SER A 35 4.01 17.13 16.88
CA SER A 35 4.66 15.85 17.17
C SER A 35 4.77 15.60 18.68
N GLY A 36 4.15 14.51 19.16
CA GLY A 36 4.33 14.05 20.54
C GLY A 36 3.06 13.90 21.39
N GLU A 37 1.85 14.17 20.89
CA GLU A 37 0.65 13.81 21.64
C GLU A 37 0.49 12.29 21.71
N ILE A 38 0.54 11.75 22.92
CA ILE A 38 0.06 10.41 23.23
C ILE A 38 -1.42 10.41 22.85
N PHE A 39 -1.79 9.71 21.78
CA PHE A 39 -3.18 9.53 21.39
C PHE A 39 -3.93 8.88 22.55
N LYS A 40 -4.72 9.68 23.27
CA LYS A 40 -5.63 9.17 24.30
C LYS A 40 -6.88 8.66 23.58
N ASN A 41 -7.31 7.44 23.92
CA ASN A 41 -8.46 6.72 23.34
C ASN A 41 -8.20 5.95 22.03
N LEU A 42 -7.15 5.13 22.01
CA LEU A 42 -6.97 4.14 20.94
C LEU A 42 -7.90 2.94 21.16
N THR A 43 -8.63 2.55 20.12
CA THR A 43 -9.44 1.32 20.11
C THR A 43 -8.83 0.32 19.16
N GLN A 44 -8.58 -0.89 19.65
CA GLN A 44 -8.18 -2.01 18.81
C GLN A 44 -9.37 -2.49 17.99
N ILE A 45 -9.24 -2.49 16.66
CA ILE A 45 -10.34 -2.81 15.71
C ILE A 45 -10.26 -4.22 15.12
N THR A 46 -9.14 -4.91 15.32
CA THR A 46 -8.91 -6.29 14.90
C THR A 46 -8.51 -7.14 16.09
N ASP A 47 -9.04 -8.34 16.17
CA ASP A 47 -8.62 -9.38 17.11
C ASP A 47 -8.36 -10.70 16.36
N GLY A 48 -7.77 -11.67 17.08
CA GLY A 48 -7.43 -13.00 16.57
C GLY A 48 -5.92 -13.26 16.50
N ASP A 49 -5.59 -14.52 16.24
CA ASP A 49 -4.21 -14.98 16.09
C ASP A 49 -3.57 -14.44 14.80
N GLY A 50 -2.26 -14.19 14.82
CA GLY A 50 -1.50 -13.73 13.65
C GLY A 50 -1.37 -12.21 13.50
N THR A 51 -0.43 -11.80 12.64
CA THR A 51 -0.13 -10.39 12.39
C THR A 51 -1.19 -9.79 11.47
N ASN A 52 -1.67 -8.58 11.79
CA ASN A 52 -2.56 -7.80 10.93
C ASN A 52 -1.82 -6.54 10.43
N TYR A 53 -1.84 -6.26 9.14
CA TYR A 53 -1.10 -5.15 8.52
C TYR A 53 -1.74 -4.67 7.21
N ASP A 54 -1.17 -3.62 6.61
CA ASP A 54 -1.60 -3.00 5.35
C ASP A 54 -3.12 -2.73 5.23
N PRO A 55 -3.77 -2.10 6.21
CA PRO A 55 -5.18 -1.83 6.07
C PRO A 55 -5.42 -0.62 5.15
N VAL A 56 -6.54 -0.63 4.44
CA VAL A 56 -7.02 0.45 3.58
C VAL A 56 -8.50 0.67 3.81
N ILE A 57 -8.92 1.94 3.83
CA ILE A 57 -10.31 2.35 4.04
C ILE A 57 -10.97 2.53 2.67
N SER A 58 -12.23 2.12 2.53
CA SER A 58 -12.99 2.35 1.31
C SER A 58 -13.24 3.85 1.07
N PRO A 59 -13.46 4.27 -0.19
CA PRO A 59 -13.71 5.69 -0.50
C PRO A 59 -14.88 6.30 0.28
N ASP A 60 -15.90 5.51 0.63
CA ASP A 60 -17.05 5.93 1.43
C ASP A 60 -16.82 5.86 2.96
N GLY A 61 -15.65 5.41 3.40
CA GLY A 61 -15.28 5.30 4.82
C GLY A 61 -15.92 4.13 5.57
N LYS A 62 -16.70 3.27 4.92
CA LYS A 62 -17.51 2.24 5.61
C LYS A 62 -16.86 0.88 5.71
N MET A 63 -15.80 0.63 4.96
CA MET A 63 -15.14 -0.66 4.91
C MET A 63 -13.63 -0.52 5.11
N ILE A 64 -13.04 -1.57 5.67
CA ILE A 64 -11.59 -1.70 5.80
C ILE A 64 -11.17 -3.04 5.21
N LEU A 65 -10.30 -3.01 4.20
CA LEU A 65 -9.52 -4.19 3.83
C LEU A 65 -8.24 -4.20 4.65
N PHE A 66 -7.74 -5.37 5.01
CA PHE A 66 -6.46 -5.54 5.70
C PHE A 66 -5.88 -6.92 5.43
N VAL A 67 -4.57 -7.07 5.56
CA VAL A 67 -3.89 -8.36 5.46
C VAL A 67 -3.83 -9.00 6.85
N SER A 68 -4.08 -10.31 6.91
CA SER A 68 -3.97 -11.10 8.14
C SER A 68 -3.31 -12.46 7.86
N GLU A 69 -2.44 -12.87 8.78
CA GLU A 69 -1.76 -14.18 8.77
C GLU A 69 -2.48 -15.23 9.63
N ARG A 70 -3.72 -14.95 10.07
CA ARG A 70 -4.48 -15.78 11.02
C ARG A 70 -4.71 -17.23 10.57
N ASP A 71 -4.61 -17.51 9.27
CA ASP A 71 -4.76 -18.85 8.69
C ASP A 71 -3.42 -19.46 8.23
N GLY A 72 -2.28 -18.95 8.72
CA GLY A 72 -0.94 -19.45 8.39
C GLY A 72 -0.31 -18.85 7.13
N ASN A 73 -1.10 -18.22 6.26
CA ASN A 73 -0.64 -17.42 5.10
C ASN A 73 -1.29 -16.03 5.11
N SER A 74 -0.64 -15.06 4.47
CA SER A 74 -1.19 -13.70 4.27
C SER A 74 -2.42 -13.74 3.37
N ASN A 75 -3.58 -13.41 3.94
CA ASN A 75 -4.83 -13.29 3.23
C ASN A 75 -5.46 -11.92 3.46
N ILE A 76 -6.28 -11.46 2.52
CA ILE A 76 -7.00 -10.21 2.61
C ILE A 76 -8.35 -10.46 3.27
N TYR A 77 -8.65 -9.62 4.27
CA TYR A 77 -9.87 -9.62 5.06
C TYR A 77 -10.59 -8.29 4.92
N LEU A 78 -11.91 -8.34 4.99
CA LEU A 78 -12.82 -7.20 4.90
C LEU A 78 -13.57 -7.02 6.22
N LYS A 79 -13.56 -5.81 6.74
CA LYS A 79 -14.37 -5.36 7.86
C LYS A 79 -15.41 -4.35 7.35
N THR A 80 -16.69 -4.59 7.62
CA THR A 80 -17.80 -3.72 7.18
C THR A 80 -18.47 -2.95 8.32
N ASP A 81 -18.10 -3.26 9.56
CA ASP A 81 -18.52 -2.54 10.76
C ASP A 81 -17.33 -2.46 11.71
N ILE A 82 -16.90 -1.23 12.02
CA ILE A 82 -15.73 -0.96 12.85
C ILE A 82 -15.93 -1.38 14.31
N ASN A 83 -17.18 -1.42 14.77
CA ASN A 83 -17.55 -1.75 16.14
C ASN A 83 -17.76 -3.25 16.36
N SER A 84 -18.00 -4.00 15.28
CA SER A 84 -18.13 -5.46 15.33
C SER A 84 -16.75 -6.12 15.32
N LYS A 85 -16.63 -7.31 15.91
CA LYS A 85 -15.42 -8.16 15.78
C LYS A 85 -15.41 -8.97 14.47
N SER A 86 -16.55 -9.05 13.79
CA SER A 86 -16.68 -9.84 12.56
C SER A 86 -15.81 -9.29 11.43
N VAL A 87 -15.16 -10.21 10.73
CA VAL A 87 -14.37 -9.94 9.51
C VAL A 87 -14.70 -11.02 8.49
N ILE A 88 -14.65 -10.65 7.21
CA ILE A 88 -14.99 -11.50 6.07
C ILE A 88 -13.68 -11.80 5.34
N LYS A 89 -13.32 -13.07 5.19
CA LYS A 89 -12.17 -13.47 4.37
C LYS A 89 -12.48 -13.22 2.90
N ARG A 90 -11.57 -12.56 2.17
CA ARG A 90 -11.75 -12.21 0.75
C ARG A 90 -10.82 -12.96 -0.20
N THR A 91 -9.73 -13.51 0.29
CA THR A 91 -8.84 -14.38 -0.50
C THR A 91 -8.65 -15.71 0.22
N GLU A 92 -8.59 -16.81 -0.53
CA GLU A 92 -8.57 -18.18 0.02
C GLU A 92 -7.58 -19.08 -0.72
N HIS A 93 -6.27 -18.83 -0.61
CA HIS A 93 -5.29 -19.69 -1.30
C HIS A 93 -3.99 -19.92 -0.52
N LEU A 94 -3.21 -20.89 -1.00
CA LEU A 94 -1.83 -21.18 -0.54
C LEU A 94 -0.85 -20.04 -0.87
N ALA A 95 -1.27 -19.10 -1.73
CA ALA A 95 -0.52 -17.90 -2.06
C ALA A 95 -0.55 -16.89 -0.90
N SER A 96 0.41 -15.98 -0.92
CA SER A 96 0.43 -14.76 -0.11
C SER A 96 -0.22 -13.63 -0.88
N GLU A 97 -1.20 -12.99 -0.27
CA GLU A 97 -2.02 -11.92 -0.84
C GLU A 97 -1.79 -10.64 -0.04
N LEU A 98 -1.28 -9.59 -0.70
CA LEU A 98 -0.69 -8.42 -0.04
C LEU A 98 -1.19 -7.09 -0.63
N SER A 99 -1.02 -6.03 0.16
CA SER A 99 -1.18 -4.62 -0.25
C SER A 99 -2.48 -4.31 -1.01
N PRO A 100 -3.65 -4.53 -0.38
CA PRO A 100 -4.93 -4.22 -1.02
C PRO A 100 -5.10 -2.73 -1.32
N SER A 101 -5.84 -2.39 -2.37
CA SER A 101 -6.34 -1.04 -2.67
C SER A 101 -7.74 -1.11 -3.25
N PHE A 102 -8.66 -0.30 -2.74
CA PHE A 102 -10.02 -0.18 -3.29
C PHE A 102 -10.03 0.53 -4.65
N SER A 103 -10.98 0.17 -5.51
CA SER A 103 -11.43 1.03 -6.62
C SER A 103 -12.17 2.26 -6.08
N ASN A 104 -12.30 3.30 -6.91
CA ASN A 104 -12.95 4.56 -6.51
C ASN A 104 -14.43 4.41 -6.06
N ASP A 105 -15.14 3.43 -6.62
CA ASP A 105 -16.51 3.09 -6.22
C ASP A 105 -16.58 2.13 -5.01
N GLY A 106 -15.45 1.59 -4.57
CA GLY A 106 -15.35 0.57 -3.52
C GLY A 106 -15.91 -0.81 -3.88
N GLU A 107 -16.39 -1.01 -5.12
CA GLU A 107 -16.99 -2.28 -5.57
C GLU A 107 -15.94 -3.36 -5.84
N LYS A 108 -14.72 -2.96 -6.12
CA LYS A 108 -13.58 -3.83 -6.38
C LYS A 108 -12.40 -3.45 -5.51
N PHE A 109 -11.44 -4.34 -5.43
CA PHE A 109 -10.11 -4.03 -4.92
C PHE A 109 -9.06 -4.77 -5.73
N CYS A 110 -7.90 -4.15 -5.86
CA CYS A 110 -6.69 -4.76 -6.40
C CYS A 110 -5.72 -5.13 -5.28
N PHE A 111 -4.84 -6.07 -5.55
CA PHE A 111 -3.88 -6.63 -4.60
C PHE A 111 -2.75 -7.35 -5.34
N ALA A 112 -1.65 -7.59 -4.65
CA ALA A 112 -0.54 -8.40 -5.14
C ALA A 112 -0.67 -9.85 -4.67
N SER A 113 -0.43 -10.80 -5.56
CA SER A 113 -0.62 -12.25 -5.36
C SER A 113 0.57 -13.01 -5.92
N ASN A 114 1.17 -13.89 -5.13
CA ASN A 114 2.23 -14.80 -5.63
C ASN A 114 1.72 -16.16 -6.13
N THR A 115 0.42 -16.28 -6.45
CA THR A 115 -0.20 -17.52 -6.96
C THR A 115 0.54 -18.15 -8.15
N ASN A 116 1.21 -17.35 -8.99
CA ASN A 116 1.93 -17.82 -10.17
C ASN A 116 3.43 -18.09 -9.93
N GLY A 117 3.92 -17.93 -8.70
CA GLY A 117 5.33 -18.13 -8.31
C GLY A 117 6.14 -16.84 -8.13
N ASN A 118 5.71 -15.74 -8.74
CA ASN A 118 6.14 -14.36 -8.46
C ASN A 118 4.90 -13.51 -8.15
N TYR A 119 5.08 -12.36 -7.50
CA TYR A 119 3.98 -11.43 -7.26
C TYR A 119 3.54 -10.77 -8.57
N ASP A 120 2.27 -10.95 -8.92
CA ASP A 120 1.56 -10.20 -9.95
C ASP A 120 0.40 -9.42 -9.32
N ILE A 121 -0.13 -8.43 -10.03
CA ILE A 121 -1.30 -7.65 -9.59
C ILE A 121 -2.59 -8.29 -10.11
N PHE A 122 -3.57 -8.41 -9.23
CA PHE A 122 -4.92 -8.91 -9.52
C PHE A 122 -5.97 -7.94 -9.00
N TYR A 123 -7.21 -8.08 -9.47
CA TYR A 123 -8.37 -7.47 -8.82
C TYR A 123 -9.52 -8.45 -8.68
N MET A 124 -10.44 -8.16 -7.77
CA MET A 124 -11.70 -8.89 -7.61
C MET A 124 -12.79 -8.01 -7.01
N ASN A 125 -14.02 -8.54 -6.92
CA ASN A 125 -15.13 -7.83 -6.27
C ASN A 125 -14.94 -7.80 -4.74
N THR A 126 -15.23 -6.64 -4.15
CA THR A 126 -15.09 -6.40 -2.70
C THR A 126 -15.99 -7.28 -1.85
N LYS A 127 -17.26 -7.45 -2.22
CA LYS A 127 -18.29 -8.06 -1.35
C LYS A 127 -18.73 -9.45 -1.80
N THR A 128 -18.57 -9.79 -3.08
CA THR A 128 -19.14 -11.02 -3.65
C THR A 128 -18.11 -11.84 -4.42
N GLY A 129 -18.29 -13.16 -4.42
CA GLY A 129 -17.45 -14.09 -5.16
C GLY A 129 -15.99 -14.17 -4.70
N PHE A 130 -15.21 -15.04 -5.35
CA PHE A 130 -13.76 -15.19 -5.14
C PHE A 130 -12.96 -15.17 -6.44
N ALA A 131 -13.64 -14.91 -7.57
CA ALA A 131 -12.98 -14.83 -8.86
C ALA A 131 -12.08 -13.59 -8.91
N LYS A 132 -10.77 -13.83 -9.07
CA LYS A 132 -9.77 -12.78 -9.31
C LYS A 132 -9.40 -12.72 -10.79
N THR A 133 -9.21 -11.50 -11.28
CA THR A 133 -8.75 -11.19 -12.63
C THR A 133 -7.30 -10.71 -12.56
N GLN A 134 -6.43 -11.30 -13.37
CA GLN A 134 -5.03 -10.93 -13.45
C GLN A 134 -4.84 -9.65 -14.26
N ILE A 135 -4.05 -8.71 -13.75
CA ILE A 135 -3.74 -7.41 -14.37
C ILE A 135 -2.36 -7.42 -15.00
N THR A 136 -1.39 -8.01 -14.32
CA THR A 136 0.02 -8.11 -14.75
C THR A 136 0.48 -9.56 -14.75
N SER A 137 1.53 -9.87 -15.51
CA SER A 137 2.02 -11.24 -15.70
C SER A 137 3.51 -11.26 -16.07
N SER A 138 4.30 -10.33 -15.51
CA SER A 138 5.72 -10.27 -15.84
C SER A 138 6.51 -11.32 -15.04
N GLN A 139 7.81 -11.44 -15.31
CA GLN A 139 8.68 -12.34 -14.53
C GLN A 139 9.21 -11.69 -13.25
N ASN A 140 8.96 -10.40 -13.06
CA ASN A 140 9.43 -9.63 -11.92
C ASN A 140 8.34 -9.57 -10.84
N ASP A 141 8.73 -9.34 -9.60
CA ASP A 141 7.77 -9.11 -8.51
C ASP A 141 7.11 -7.72 -8.66
N GLU A 142 5.79 -7.71 -8.60
CA GLU A 142 4.93 -6.54 -8.75
C GLU A 142 4.03 -6.41 -7.52
N LEU A 143 4.19 -5.31 -6.80
CA LEU A 143 3.69 -5.10 -5.45
C LEU A 143 3.10 -3.68 -5.30
N PHE A 144 2.43 -3.44 -4.17
CA PHE A 144 1.89 -2.14 -3.78
C PHE A 144 0.98 -1.50 -4.85
N PRO A 145 -0.07 -2.18 -5.33
CA PRO A 145 -0.99 -1.56 -6.24
C PRO A 145 -1.78 -0.43 -5.57
N CYS A 146 -2.07 0.62 -6.32
CA CYS A 146 -2.93 1.74 -5.90
C CYS A 146 -3.89 2.07 -7.05
N TRP A 147 -5.19 1.86 -6.82
CA TRP A 147 -6.22 2.21 -7.80
C TRP A 147 -6.43 3.72 -7.83
N SER A 148 -6.56 4.27 -9.03
CA SER A 148 -6.86 5.68 -9.22
C SER A 148 -8.23 6.06 -8.63
N PRO A 149 -8.33 7.25 -7.98
CA PRO A 149 -9.59 7.76 -7.46
C PRO A 149 -10.47 8.41 -8.55
N VAL A 150 -10.03 8.46 -9.81
CA VAL A 150 -10.75 9.18 -10.88
C VAL A 150 -10.97 8.35 -12.14
N GLU A 151 -10.13 7.34 -12.39
CA GLU A 151 -10.13 6.55 -13.62
C GLU A 151 -9.85 5.08 -13.33
N ASP A 152 -10.10 4.20 -14.31
CA ASP A 152 -9.72 2.78 -14.25
C ASP A 152 -8.23 2.58 -14.59
N VAL A 153 -7.37 3.21 -13.79
CA VAL A 153 -5.91 3.11 -13.86
C VAL A 153 -5.38 2.62 -12.51
N ILE A 154 -4.43 1.69 -12.55
CA ILE A 154 -3.75 1.18 -11.35
C ILE A 154 -2.27 1.53 -11.44
N LEU A 155 -1.75 2.19 -10.42
CA LEU A 155 -0.31 2.28 -10.18
C LEU A 155 0.16 1.00 -9.49
N TYR A 156 1.37 0.55 -9.78
CA TYR A 156 2.01 -0.54 -9.05
C TYR A 156 3.53 -0.38 -9.06
N SER A 157 4.21 -1.05 -8.13
CA SER A 157 5.67 -1.04 -8.03
C SER A 157 6.22 -2.36 -8.56
N GLN A 158 7.18 -2.31 -9.46
CA GLN A 158 7.90 -3.48 -9.97
C GLN A 158 9.35 -3.45 -9.48
N PHE A 159 9.85 -4.58 -9.00
CA PHE A 159 11.25 -4.74 -8.65
C PHE A 159 12.02 -5.42 -9.80
N ALA A 160 12.94 -4.71 -10.42
CA ALA A 160 13.72 -5.21 -11.56
C ALA A 160 15.18 -4.78 -11.45
N MET A 161 16.10 -5.72 -11.65
CA MET A 161 17.55 -5.47 -11.68
C MET A 161 18.09 -4.73 -10.44
N GLY A 162 17.54 -5.01 -9.26
CA GLY A 162 17.98 -4.40 -8.00
C GLY A 162 17.33 -3.05 -7.66
N GLU A 163 16.38 -2.59 -8.47
CA GLU A 163 15.75 -1.27 -8.34
C GLU A 163 14.22 -1.38 -8.41
N TRP A 164 13.54 -0.41 -7.78
CA TRP A 164 12.08 -0.28 -7.85
C TRP A 164 11.65 0.74 -8.90
N TYR A 165 10.58 0.41 -9.62
CA TYR A 165 9.97 1.26 -10.62
C TYR A 165 8.47 1.35 -10.40
N ILE A 166 7.90 2.54 -10.61
CA ILE A 166 6.45 2.75 -10.57
C ILE A 166 5.92 2.70 -11.99
N TRP A 167 4.90 1.88 -12.17
CA TRP A 167 4.20 1.67 -13.43
C TRP A 167 2.74 2.08 -13.29
N SER A 168 2.13 2.48 -14.41
CA SER A 168 0.69 2.66 -14.55
C SER A 168 0.13 1.65 -15.54
N LYS A 169 -1.01 1.06 -15.19
CA LYS A 169 -1.78 0.16 -16.03
C LYS A 169 -3.18 0.73 -16.24
N ASN A 170 -3.51 1.07 -17.48
CA ASN A 170 -4.86 1.45 -17.87
C ASN A 170 -5.67 0.18 -18.15
N LEU A 171 -6.79 0.00 -17.45
CA LEU A 171 -7.61 -1.23 -17.55
C LEU A 171 -8.56 -1.22 -18.76
N LEU A 172 -8.83 -0.05 -19.35
CA LEU A 172 -9.72 0.07 -20.52
C LEU A 172 -9.03 -0.36 -21.81
N ASN A 173 -7.79 0.08 -22.02
CA ASN A 173 -7.03 -0.18 -23.25
C ASN A 173 -5.83 -1.13 -23.04
N GLY A 174 -5.54 -1.51 -21.80
CA GLY A 174 -4.43 -2.38 -21.44
C GLY A 174 -3.04 -1.74 -21.49
N GLN A 175 -2.94 -0.43 -21.78
CA GLN A 175 -1.68 0.30 -21.85
C GLN A 175 -0.93 0.21 -20.52
N ASN A 176 0.36 -0.12 -20.61
CA ASN A 176 1.25 -0.22 -19.45
C ASN A 176 2.42 0.74 -19.65
N THR A 177 2.69 1.62 -18.68
CA THR A 177 3.69 2.68 -18.82
C THR A 177 4.50 2.82 -17.54
N GLN A 178 5.82 2.69 -17.66
CA GLN A 178 6.75 3.00 -16.57
C GLN A 178 6.80 4.52 -16.40
N ILE A 179 6.52 5.02 -15.20
CA ILE A 179 6.50 6.46 -14.92
C ILE A 179 7.87 6.92 -14.41
N CYS A 180 8.36 6.31 -13.32
CA CYS A 180 9.59 6.74 -12.68
C CYS A 180 10.23 5.62 -11.84
N LYS A 181 11.44 5.87 -11.32
CA LYS A 181 12.04 5.05 -10.26
C LYS A 181 11.36 5.35 -8.93
N GLY A 182 11.13 4.33 -8.10
CA GLY A 182 10.51 4.48 -6.80
C GLY A 182 9.59 3.31 -6.45
N VAL A 183 8.99 3.37 -5.26
CA VAL A 183 8.16 2.29 -4.72
C VAL A 183 6.98 2.86 -3.92
N LEU A 184 5.94 2.04 -3.77
CA LEU A 184 4.79 2.29 -2.91
C LEU A 184 4.12 3.60 -3.28
N ALA A 185 3.58 3.71 -4.51
CA ALA A 185 2.88 4.90 -4.97
C ALA A 185 1.48 4.98 -4.36
N LYS A 186 1.03 6.19 -4.02
CA LYS A 186 -0.34 6.49 -3.60
C LYS A 186 -0.82 7.76 -4.28
N TYR A 187 -1.96 7.66 -4.99
CA TYR A 187 -2.56 8.79 -5.65
C TYR A 187 -2.86 9.94 -4.68
N SER A 188 -2.70 11.16 -5.18
CA SER A 188 -3.37 12.34 -4.61
C SER A 188 -4.88 12.23 -4.83
N ASN A 189 -5.67 12.93 -4.00
CA ASN A 189 -7.14 12.84 -4.03
C ASN A 189 -7.76 13.23 -5.37
N ASP A 190 -7.11 14.12 -6.14
CA ASP A 190 -7.58 14.53 -7.47
C ASP A 190 -7.09 13.62 -8.62
N GLY A 191 -6.25 12.63 -8.31
CA GLY A 191 -5.69 11.68 -9.28
C GLY A 191 -4.64 12.24 -10.23
N LYS A 192 -4.29 13.54 -10.16
CA LYS A 192 -3.36 14.18 -11.12
C LYS A 192 -1.89 13.94 -10.79
N SER A 193 -1.62 13.64 -9.54
CA SER A 193 -0.28 13.35 -9.02
C SER A 193 -0.30 12.14 -8.10
N PHE A 194 0.87 11.63 -7.74
CA PHE A 194 1.00 10.63 -6.69
C PHE A 194 2.20 10.92 -5.81
N TYR A 195 2.07 10.49 -4.56
CA TYR A 195 3.13 10.45 -3.58
C TYR A 195 3.79 9.09 -3.66
N TYR A 196 5.10 9.03 -3.42
CA TYR A 196 5.84 7.77 -3.50
C TYR A 196 7.13 7.83 -2.70
N ARG A 197 7.72 6.66 -2.45
CA ARG A 197 9.03 6.55 -1.82
C ARG A 197 10.10 6.45 -2.89
N LYS A 198 11.12 7.29 -2.76
CA LYS A 198 12.29 7.29 -3.63
C LYS A 198 13.55 7.48 -2.81
N HIS A 199 14.64 6.88 -3.27
CA HIS A 199 15.95 7.04 -2.68
C HIS A 199 16.98 7.31 -3.78
N ASP A 200 18.04 8.02 -3.40
CA ASP A 200 19.27 8.08 -4.19
C ASP A 200 20.29 7.14 -3.54
N LYS A 201 20.96 6.32 -4.35
CA LYS A 201 21.99 5.31 -3.97
C LYS A 201 22.59 5.49 -2.56
N ASN A 202 22.47 4.43 -1.74
CA ASN A 202 22.93 4.34 -0.34
C ASN A 202 22.21 5.24 0.68
N LYS A 203 21.23 6.06 0.26
CA LYS A 203 20.39 6.84 1.18
C LYS A 203 19.10 6.11 1.51
N TYR A 204 18.50 6.48 2.64
CA TYR A 204 17.17 6.04 3.03
C TYR A 204 16.11 6.56 2.07
N TYR A 205 15.00 5.82 1.95
CA TYR A 205 13.82 6.25 1.20
C TYR A 205 13.24 7.52 1.82
N GLN A 206 12.99 8.52 0.99
CA GLN A 206 12.29 9.75 1.35
C GLN A 206 10.95 9.81 0.61
N LEU A 207 10.06 10.70 1.05
CA LEU A 207 8.78 10.94 0.42
C LEU A 207 8.92 11.99 -0.69
N TRP A 208 8.34 11.68 -1.84
CA TRP A 208 8.32 12.52 -3.03
C TRP A 208 6.89 12.62 -3.57
N LYS A 209 6.62 13.65 -4.36
CA LYS A 209 5.39 13.85 -5.13
C LYS A 209 5.75 14.14 -6.58
N ILE A 210 5.06 13.49 -7.51
CA ILE A 210 5.28 13.64 -8.95
C ILE A 210 3.92 13.64 -9.67
N ASN A 211 3.84 14.31 -10.81
CA ASN A 211 2.65 14.27 -11.64
C ASN A 211 2.51 12.90 -12.32
N ILE A 212 1.29 12.52 -12.68
CA ILE A 212 1.01 11.22 -13.30
C ILE A 212 1.68 11.02 -14.66
N ASP A 213 2.04 12.13 -15.33
CA ASP A 213 2.81 12.15 -16.58
C ASP A 213 4.32 11.94 -16.37
N GLY A 214 4.78 11.81 -15.12
CA GLY A 214 6.19 11.66 -14.76
C GLY A 214 6.97 12.97 -14.65
N ASN A 215 6.30 14.13 -14.75
CA ASN A 215 6.94 15.43 -14.61
C ASN A 215 6.79 16.02 -13.19
N SER A 216 7.49 17.12 -12.93
CA SER A 216 7.40 17.90 -11.67
C SER A 216 7.73 17.10 -10.41
N ASP A 217 8.73 16.23 -10.49
CA ASP A 217 9.21 15.40 -9.38
C ASP A 217 9.78 16.26 -8.24
N THR A 218 9.13 16.23 -7.08
CA THR A 218 9.39 17.11 -5.94
C THR A 218 9.63 16.29 -4.67
N GLN A 219 10.79 16.50 -4.03
CA GLN A 219 11.10 15.88 -2.75
C GLN A 219 10.37 16.61 -1.62
N LEU A 220 9.67 15.86 -0.78
CA LEU A 220 8.88 16.41 0.33
C LEU A 220 9.56 16.23 1.70
N THR A 221 10.42 15.22 1.84
CA THR A 221 11.17 14.97 3.07
C THR A 221 12.65 14.78 2.79
N SER A 222 13.50 15.19 3.73
CA SER A 222 14.94 14.95 3.68
C SER A 222 15.47 14.59 5.06
N GLY A 223 16.24 13.50 5.12
CA GLY A 223 16.87 12.99 6.32
C GLY A 223 18.13 12.20 5.97
N GLU A 224 19.19 12.36 6.77
CA GLU A 224 20.48 11.70 6.51
C GLU A 224 20.55 10.31 7.15
N ASP A 225 19.90 10.13 8.31
CA ASP A 225 19.98 8.94 9.17
C ASP A 225 18.61 8.27 9.41
N TRP A 226 17.58 8.73 8.72
CA TRP A 226 16.22 8.18 8.78
C TRP A 226 15.56 8.16 7.41
N GLY A 227 14.63 7.23 7.24
CA GLY A 227 13.78 7.13 6.05
C GLY A 227 12.30 7.18 6.37
N VAL A 228 11.49 7.39 5.35
CA VAL A 228 10.05 7.18 5.40
C VAL A 228 9.78 5.68 5.21
N GLY A 229 9.05 5.09 6.15
CA GLY A 229 8.64 3.69 6.12
C GLY A 229 7.30 3.51 5.40
N SER A 230 6.21 3.89 6.07
CA SER A 230 4.85 3.87 5.54
C SER A 230 4.23 5.26 5.62
N TYR A 231 3.25 5.54 4.78
CA TYR A 231 2.54 6.82 4.81
C TYR A 231 1.10 6.68 4.29
N ALA A 232 0.28 7.69 4.59
CA ALA A 232 -1.12 7.79 4.18
C ALA A 232 -1.44 9.22 3.77
N ILE A 233 -2.28 9.36 2.74
CA ILE A 233 -2.77 10.65 2.25
C ILE A 233 -4.04 10.98 3.01
N ALA A 234 -4.16 12.22 3.49
CA ALA A 234 -5.39 12.67 4.12
C ALA A 234 -6.53 12.66 3.09
N PRO A 235 -7.74 12.19 3.44
CA PRO A 235 -8.86 12.11 2.50
C PRO A 235 -9.39 13.50 2.07
N ILE A 236 -9.02 14.55 2.81
CA ILE A 236 -9.38 15.94 2.53
C ILE A 236 -8.12 16.80 2.65
N GLY A 237 -7.90 17.64 1.64
CA GLY A 237 -6.70 18.47 1.51
C GLY A 237 -5.46 17.70 1.04
N ASP A 238 -4.31 18.36 1.11
CA ASP A 238 -3.04 17.89 0.54
C ASP A 238 -2.02 17.45 1.62
N LYS A 239 -2.52 16.93 2.75
CA LYS A 239 -1.68 16.49 3.88
C LYS A 239 -1.25 15.03 3.75
N VAL A 240 -0.03 14.74 4.20
CA VAL A 240 0.49 13.37 4.29
C VAL A 240 0.93 13.07 5.71
N ILE A 241 0.48 11.94 6.26
CA ILE A 241 0.99 11.39 7.51
C ILE A 241 1.96 10.26 7.18
N PHE A 242 3.11 10.21 7.82
CA PHE A 242 4.12 9.19 7.56
C PHE A 242 4.85 8.73 8.82
N SER A 243 5.29 7.47 8.80
CA SER A 243 6.23 6.93 9.78
C SER A 243 7.66 7.19 9.32
N THR A 244 8.49 7.66 10.24
CA THR A 244 9.94 7.62 10.07
C THR A 244 10.49 6.31 10.61
N THR A 245 11.59 5.84 10.06
CA THR A 245 12.34 4.70 10.55
C THR A 245 13.80 5.12 10.68
N ASN A 246 14.30 5.13 11.91
CA ASN A 246 15.72 4.98 12.22
C ASN A 246 15.91 3.62 12.95
N LEU A 247 17.14 3.19 13.23
CA LEU A 247 17.43 1.85 13.78
C LEU A 247 16.70 1.51 15.10
N ASN A 248 16.02 2.45 15.77
CA ASN A 248 15.45 2.25 17.10
C ASN A 248 14.00 2.72 17.32
N LEU A 249 13.41 3.60 16.48
CA LEU A 249 12.08 4.19 16.73
C LEU A 249 11.30 4.49 15.43
N SER A 250 9.98 4.35 15.50
CA SER A 250 9.05 4.88 14.50
C SER A 250 8.22 6.04 15.05
N ILE A 251 8.26 7.18 14.38
CA ILE A 251 7.54 8.41 14.79
C ILE A 251 6.60 8.82 13.67
N MET A 252 5.36 9.17 14.02
CA MET A 252 4.37 9.73 13.10
C MET A 252 4.62 11.23 12.91
N ASN A 253 4.73 11.66 11.66
CA ASN A 253 4.92 13.05 11.25
C ASN A 253 3.85 13.45 10.22
N GLN A 254 3.63 14.76 10.04
CA GLN A 254 2.73 15.30 9.03
C GLN A 254 3.40 16.43 8.25
N ILE A 255 3.09 16.54 6.96
CA ILE A 255 3.46 17.66 6.08
C ILE A 255 2.28 18.04 5.18
#